data_AF-A0A9E2MT51-F1
#
_entry.id   AF-A0A9E2MT51-F1
#
_cell.length_a   1.000
_cell.length_b   1.000
_cell.length_c   1.000
_cell.angle_alpha   90.00
_cell.angle_beta   90.00
_cell.angle_gamma   90.00
#
_symmetry.space_group_name_H-M   'P 1'
#
loop_
_entity.id
_entity.type
_entity.pdbx_description
1 polymer ?
#
loop_
_entity_poly.entity_id
_entity_poly.type
_entity_poly.pdbx_seq_one_letter_code
_entity_poly.pdbx_strand_id
1 'polypeptide(L)'
;MACFLVPTAAAIVTTAAGKKVPEKYHINWLNSMLWGGVAMLAVEHISHGEVVFYPPFLTAGLPEVLPEMIRVGIPMTVCIFIIWGVMVAVAARVDKRVKLAKAL
;
A
#
# COMPACT_ATOMS: atom_id res chain seq x y z
N MET A 1 8.27 5.33 -15.15
CA MET A 1 7.61 5.97 -14.00
C MET A 1 7.43 4.86 -12.97
N ALA A 2 8.47 4.44 -12.26
CA ALA A 2 8.43 3.20 -11.46
C ALA A 2 7.75 3.36 -10.09
N CYS A 3 6.72 4.22 -10.02
CA CYS A 3 6.02 4.64 -8.81
C CYS A 3 5.43 3.44 -8.04
N PHE A 4 5.13 2.35 -8.76
CA PHE A 4 4.55 1.12 -8.23
C PHE A 4 5.53 0.31 -7.36
N LEU A 5 6.85 0.51 -7.48
CA LEU A 5 7.85 -0.26 -6.72
C LEU A 5 7.79 0.04 -5.22
N VAL A 6 7.56 1.29 -4.84
CA VAL A 6 7.46 1.71 -3.43
C VAL A 6 6.28 1.04 -2.71
N PRO A 7 5.03 1.11 -3.22
CA PRO A 7 3.91 0.41 -2.61
C PRO A 7 4.04 -1.11 -2.70
N THR A 8 4.73 -1.65 -3.72
CA THR A 8 5.03 -3.09 -3.80
C THR A 8 5.98 -3.54 -2.71
N ALA A 9 7.08 -2.81 -2.48
CA ALA A 9 7.99 -3.08 -1.38
C ALA A 9 7.26 -2.96 -0.03
N ALA A 10 6.43 -1.93 0.14
CA ALA A 10 5.60 -1.77 1.33
C ALA A 10 4.60 -2.92 1.50
N ALA A 11 3.96 -3.40 0.43
CA ALA A 11 3.04 -4.53 0.44
C ALA A 11 3.74 -5.84 0.84
N ILE A 12 4.94 -6.08 0.31
CA ILE A 12 5.74 -7.27 0.67
C ILE A 12 6.14 -7.21 2.15
N VAL A 13 6.64 -6.06 2.61
CA VAL A 13 7.04 -5.87 4.02
C VAL A 13 5.85 -6.02 4.96
N THR A 14 4.71 -5.42 4.64
CA THR A 14 3.48 -5.52 5.46
C THR A 14 2.90 -6.93 5.45
N THR A 15 2.99 -7.65 4.33
CA THR A 15 2.58 -9.06 4.24
C THR A 15 3.52 -9.96 5.06
N ALA A 16 4.83 -9.75 4.99
CA ALA A 16 5.82 -10.53 5.74
C ALA A 16 5.77 -10.24 7.25
N ALA A 17 5.67 -8.97 7.63
CA ALA A 17 5.55 -8.53 9.01
C ALA A 17 4.15 -8.80 9.60
N GLY A 18 3.14 -9.01 8.76
CA GLY A 18 1.75 -9.19 9.17
C GLY A 18 1.52 -10.33 10.15
N LYS A 19 2.35 -11.39 10.09
CA LYS A 19 2.29 -12.51 11.05
C LYS A 19 2.70 -12.13 12.48
N LYS A 20 3.44 -11.04 12.67
CA LYS A 20 3.87 -10.53 13.98
C LYS A 20 2.98 -9.41 14.51
N VAL A 21 2.10 -8.85 13.68
CA VAL A 21 1.27 -7.72 14.08
C VAL A 21 -0.03 -8.23 14.69
N PRO A 22 -0.44 -7.73 15.86
CA PRO A 22 -1.66 -8.20 16.50
C PRO A 22 -2.89 -7.90 15.65
N GLU A 23 -3.80 -8.87 15.61
CA GLU A 23 -5.03 -8.86 14.79
C GLU A 23 -5.91 -7.63 15.01
N LYS A 24 -5.78 -6.99 16.19
CA LYS A 24 -6.42 -5.71 16.54
C LYS A 24 -6.17 -4.56 15.56
N TYR A 25 -5.12 -4.65 14.73
CA TYR A 25 -4.80 -3.63 13.75
C TYR A 25 -5.34 -3.94 12.34
N HIS A 26 -6.06 -5.05 12.14
CA HIS A 26 -6.64 -5.41 10.84
C HIS A 26 -5.65 -5.28 9.66
N ILE A 27 -4.45 -5.86 9.79
CA ILE A 27 -3.42 -5.77 8.75
C ILE A 27 -3.87 -6.35 7.40
N ASN A 28 -4.81 -7.30 7.40
CA ASN A 28 -5.36 -7.84 6.16
C ASN A 28 -6.06 -6.77 5.30
N TRP A 29 -6.65 -5.73 5.92
CA TRP A 29 -7.21 -4.59 5.18
C TRP A 29 -6.12 -3.77 4.52
N LEU A 30 -5.03 -3.47 5.25
CA LEU A 30 -3.88 -2.77 4.69
C LEU A 30 -3.27 -3.54 3.52
N ASN A 31 -3.07 -4.86 3.68
CA ASN A 31 -2.55 -5.70 2.60
C ASN A 31 -3.47 -5.67 1.37
N SER A 32 -4.79 -5.73 1.56
CA SER A 32 -5.76 -5.66 0.45
C SER A 32 -5.71 -4.31 -0.27
N MET A 33 -5.58 -3.20 0.48
CA MET A 33 -5.45 -1.86 -0.10
C MET A 33 -4.13 -1.69 -0.87
N LEU A 34 -3.01 -2.17 -0.30
CA LEU A 34 -1.69 -2.07 -0.93
C LEU A 34 -1.61 -2.95 -2.18
N TRP A 35 -2.01 -4.22 -2.10
CA TRP A 35 -1.99 -5.12 -3.26
C TRP A 35 -2.99 -4.70 -4.34
N GLY A 36 -4.17 -4.19 -3.97
CA GLY A 36 -5.13 -3.63 -4.93
C GLY A 36 -4.57 -2.41 -5.67
N GLY A 37 -3.95 -1.48 -4.94
CA GLY A 37 -3.29 -0.31 -5.54
C GLY A 37 -2.11 -0.70 -6.44
N VAL A 38 -1.27 -1.64 -5.99
CA VAL A 38 -0.14 -2.19 -6.75
C VAL A 38 -0.62 -2.84 -8.05
N ALA A 39 -1.67 -3.65 -8.01
CA ALA A 39 -2.20 -4.32 -9.19
C ALA A 39 -2.75 -3.31 -10.22
N MET A 40 -3.50 -2.30 -9.77
CA MET A 40 -4.03 -1.27 -10.65
C MET A 40 -2.92 -0.42 -11.27
N LEU A 41 -1.94 0.02 -10.47
CA LEU A 41 -0.78 0.78 -10.96
C LEU A 41 0.06 -0.07 -11.92
N ALA A 42 0.27 -1.35 -11.64
CA ALA A 42 1.01 -2.23 -12.54
C ALA A 42 0.33 -2.30 -13.92
N VAL A 43 -0.99 -2.43 -13.98
CA VAL A 43 -1.75 -2.43 -15.25
C VAL A 43 -1.61 -1.08 -15.97
N GLU A 44 -1.71 0.04 -15.25
CA GLU A 44 -1.51 1.37 -15.82
C GLU A 44 -0.14 1.48 -16.50
N HIS A 45 0.94 1.10 -15.83
CA HIS A 45 2.30 1.23 -16.34
C HIS A 45 2.61 0.24 -17.47
N ILE A 46 1.98 -0.94 -17.47
CA ILE A 46 2.02 -1.88 -18.61
C ILE A 46 1.30 -1.28 -19.81
N SER A 47 0.11 -0.70 -19.60
CA SER A 47 -0.70 -0.10 -20.68
C SER A 47 -0.06 1.17 -21.28
N HIS A 48 0.70 1.92 -20.49
CA HIS A 48 1.47 3.09 -20.93
C HIS A 48 2.81 2.72 -21.58
N GLY A 49 3.18 1.43 -21.62
CA GLY A 49 4.40 0.96 -22.31
C GLY A 49 5.70 1.22 -21.55
N GLU A 50 5.62 1.46 -20.25
CA GLU A 50 6.79 1.75 -19.40
C GLU A 50 7.42 0.53 -18.74
N VAL A 51 6.65 -0.56 -18.68
CA VAL A 51 7.08 -1.85 -18.14
C VAL A 51 7.22 -2.81 -19.31
N VAL A 52 8.47 -3.19 -19.59
CA VAL A 52 8.79 -4.16 -20.65
C VAL A 52 9.16 -5.49 -20.01
N PHE A 53 8.69 -6.61 -20.57
CA PHE A 53 9.00 -7.96 -20.06
C PHE A 53 10.42 -8.46 -20.41
N TYR A 54 11.22 -7.64 -21.10
CA TYR A 54 12.60 -7.93 -21.48
C TYR A 54 13.55 -6.89 -20.83
N PRO A 55 14.77 -7.28 -20.42
CA PRO A 55 15.72 -6.37 -19.78
C PRO A 55 16.21 -5.28 -20.76
N PRO A 56 16.21 -3.99 -20.37
CA PRO A 56 16.00 -3.43 -19.04
C PRO A 56 14.51 -3.16 -18.80
N PHE A 57 13.91 -3.82 -17.81
CA PHE A 57 12.47 -3.82 -17.52
C PHE A 57 11.84 -2.42 -17.31
N LEU A 58 12.67 -1.37 -17.17
CA LEU A 58 12.31 0.04 -17.14
C LEU A 58 12.87 0.71 -18.40
N THR A 59 12.00 1.30 -19.21
CA THR A 59 12.38 2.02 -20.45
C THR A 59 13.19 3.30 -20.21
N ALA A 60 13.35 3.73 -18.95
CA ALA A 60 14.13 4.90 -18.54
C ALA A 60 15.19 4.54 -17.48
N GLY A 61 16.29 5.29 -17.44
CA GLY A 61 17.42 5.05 -16.53
C GLY A 61 17.10 5.36 -15.06
N LEU A 62 17.88 4.77 -14.15
CA LEU A 62 17.82 5.03 -12.71
C LEU A 62 17.79 6.54 -12.31
N PRO A 63 18.57 7.45 -12.93
CA PRO A 63 18.56 8.86 -12.52
C PRO A 63 17.27 9.61 -12.90
N GLU A 64 16.58 9.23 -13.98
CA GLU A 64 15.29 9.84 -14.33
C GLU A 64 14.13 9.29 -13.47
N VAL A 65 14.22 8.03 -13.04
CA VAL A 65 13.12 7.32 -12.36
C VAL A 65 13.11 7.55 -10.84
N LEU A 66 14.27 7.85 -10.23
CA LEU A 66 14.41 8.09 -8.79
C LEU A 66 13.62 9.32 -8.26
N PRO A 67 13.71 10.52 -8.86
CA PRO A 67 13.00 11.69 -8.36
C PRO A 67 11.48 11.57 -8.48
N GLU A 68 11.00 10.91 -9.53
CA GLU A 68 9.59 10.57 -9.76
C GLU A 68 9.06 9.63 -8.66
N MET A 69 9.83 8.58 -8.35
CA MET A 69 9.50 7.62 -7.29
C MET A 69 9.41 8.27 -5.90
N ILE A 70 10.29 9.24 -5.62
CA ILE A 70 10.31 9.98 -4.36
C ILE A 70 9.13 10.96 -4.29
N ARG A 71 8.85 11.70 -5.37
CA ARG A 71 7.81 12.75 -5.36
C ARG A 71 6.39 12.21 -5.47
N VAL A 72 6.18 11.04 -6.07
CA VAL A 72 4.83 10.49 -6.31
C VAL A 72 4.61 9.19 -5.54
N GLY A 73 5.55 8.25 -5.61
CA GLY A 73 5.40 6.93 -4.96
C GLY A 73 5.35 7.00 -3.43
N ILE A 74 6.18 7.86 -2.81
CA ILE A 74 6.19 8.05 -1.35
C ILE A 74 4.88 8.68 -0.84
N PRO A 75 4.42 9.85 -1.33
CA PRO A 75 3.20 10.46 -0.80
C PRO A 75 1.98 9.57 -1.03
N MET A 76 1.90 8.85 -2.15
CA MET A 76 0.81 7.89 -2.38
C MET A 76 0.80 6.78 -1.33
N THR A 77 1.96 6.21 -1.02
CA THR A 77 2.08 5.16 0.01
C THR A 77 1.71 5.71 1.39
N VAL A 78 2.20 6.90 1.74
CA VAL A 78 1.88 7.57 3.02
C VAL A 78 0.38 7.81 3.16
N CYS A 79 -0.30 8.27 2.10
CA CYS A 79 -1.76 8.44 2.10
C CYS A 79 -2.50 7.13 2.40
N ILE A 80 -2.07 6.00 1.82
CA ILE A 80 -2.68 4.69 2.09
C ILE A 80 -2.52 4.31 3.57
N PHE A 81 -1.34 4.50 4.15
CA PHE A 81 -1.10 4.25 5.57
C PHE A 81 -1.95 5.14 6.49
N ILE A 82 -2.12 6.41 6.14
CA ILE A 82 -2.97 7.35 6.89
C ILE A 82 -4.44 6.88 6.86
N ILE A 83 -4.96 6.56 5.68
CA ILE A 83 -6.36 6.12 5.51
C ILE A 83 -6.61 4.84 6.32
N TRP A 84 -5.69 3.86 6.22
CA TRP A 84 -5.78 2.63 7.02
C TRP A 84 -5.77 2.92 8.52
N GLY A 85 -4.87 3.80 8.99
CA GLY A 85 -4.81 4.20 10.40
C GLY A 85 -6.12 4.82 10.90
N VAL A 86 -6.76 5.67 10.09
CA VAL A 86 -8.08 6.24 10.40
C VAL A 86 -9.16 5.16 10.48
N MET A 87 -9.20 4.23 9.51
CA MET A 87 -10.17 3.13 9.51
C MET A 87 -10.03 2.23 10.75
N VAL A 88 -8.81 1.86 11.12
CA VAL A 88 -8.53 1.06 12.32
C VAL A 88 -8.94 1.82 13.58
N ALA A 89 -8.67 3.13 13.65
CA ALA A 89 -9.09 3.95 14.79
C ALA A 89 -10.61 4.05 14.92
N VAL A 90 -11.34 4.14 13.80
CA VAL A 90 -12.81 4.13 13.79
C VAL A 90 -13.33 2.76 14.23
N ALA A 91 -12.82 1.66 13.68
CA ALA A 91 -13.21 0.31 14.05
C ALA A 91 -12.99 0.06 15.56
N ALA A 92 -11.83 0.44 16.10
CA ALA A 92 -11.52 0.31 17.52
C ALA A 92 -12.45 1.14 18.41
N ARG A 93 -12.92 2.31 17.95
CA ARG A 93 -13.92 3.13 18.67
C ARG A 93 -15.30 2.47 18.63
N VAL A 94 -15.73 1.97 17.48
CA VAL A 94 -17.03 1.29 17.33
C VAL A 94 -17.07 0.03 18.19
N ASP A 95 -16.05 -0.82 18.15
CA ASP A 95 -15.97 -2.04 18.96
C ASP A 95 -16.05 -1.75 20.46
N LYS A 96 -15.37 -0.70 20.94
CA LYS A 96 -15.47 -0.26 22.33
C LYS A 96 -16.90 0.17 22.69
N ARG A 97 -17.57 0.93 21.82
CA ARG A 97 -18.95 1.38 22.04
C ARG A 97 -19.93 0.20 22.08
N VAL A 98 -19.79 -0.75 21.15
CA VAL A 98 -20.64 -1.96 21.08
C VAL A 98 -20.46 -2.83 22.33
N LYS A 99 -19.22 -3.07 22.78
CA LYS A 99 -18.95 -3.84 23.99
C LYS A 99 -19.56 -3.18 25.23
N LEU A 100 -19.47 -1.85 25.32
CA LEU A 100 -20.00 -1.09 26.46
C LEU A 100 -21.54 -1.09 26.49
N ALA A 101 -22.17 -1.01 25.32
CA ALA A 101 -23.63 -1.10 25.20
C ALA A 101 -24.19 -2.49 25.51
N LYS A 102 -23.40 -3.55 25.27
CA LYS A 102 -23.80 -4.94 25.54
C LYS A 102 -23.57 -5.37 27.00
N ALA A 103 -22.83 -4.58 27.78
CA ALA A 103 -22.50 -4.83 29.18
C ALA A 103 -23.44 -4.11 30.16
N LEU A 104 -24.39 -3.33 29.63
CA LEU A 104 -25.40 -2.55 30.35
C LEU A 104 -26.77 -3.20 30.14
#